data_AF-A0A3M1IUD5-F1
#
_entry.id   AF-A0A3M1IUD5-F1
#
_cell.length_a   1.000
_cell.length_b   1.000
_cell.length_c   1.000
_cell.angle_alpha   90.00
_cell.angle_beta   90.00
_cell.angle_gamma   90.00
#
_symmetry.space_group_name_H-M   'P 1'
#
loop_
_entity.id
_entity.type
_entity.pdbx_description
1 polymer ?
#
loop_
_entity_poly.entity_id
_entity_poly.type
_entity_poly.pdbx_seq_one_letter_code
_entity_poly.pdbx_strand_id
1 'polypeptide(L)'
;CSAERYGYLATEAAIAYINDTLLAQLPQALNWVDGSGLSRYNQMSPQSIILVLDQLLSRYPEELVLSFFPAGGKSGTIKRWYGGDAGTPTYVFAKTGSLRHIHCLSGYLRAKSGKLYIFSFMHNNYPDKLDTLKEEMERFLEEMHKRL
;
A
#
# COMPACT_ATOMS: atom_id res chain seq x y z
N CYS A 1 -11.36 6.12 -16.92
CA CYS A 1 -10.84 4.80 -17.39
C CYS A 1 -10.16 4.97 -18.76
N SER A 2 -9.25 4.09 -19.23
CA SER A 2 -8.61 4.25 -20.56
C SER A 2 -9.64 4.14 -21.69
N ALA A 3 -10.61 3.24 -21.57
CA ALA A 3 -11.70 3.09 -22.54
C ALA A 3 -12.55 4.36 -22.64
N GLU A 4 -12.77 5.03 -21.51
CA GLU A 4 -13.50 6.31 -21.44
C GLU A 4 -12.69 7.47 -22.03
N ARG A 5 -11.36 7.46 -21.85
CA ARG A 5 -10.48 8.54 -22.31
C ARG A 5 -10.09 8.42 -23.79
N TYR A 6 -9.81 7.20 -24.24
CA TYR A 6 -9.23 6.92 -25.56
C TYR A 6 -10.19 6.16 -26.50
N GLY A 7 -11.33 5.69 -26.00
CA GLY A 7 -12.28 4.88 -26.77
C GLY A 7 -11.92 3.40 -26.86
N TYR A 8 -10.79 2.97 -26.30
CA TYR A 8 -10.35 1.57 -26.28
C TYR A 8 -9.47 1.27 -25.05
N LEU A 9 -9.24 -0.01 -24.77
CA LEU A 9 -8.34 -0.44 -23.70
C LEU A 9 -6.90 -0.25 -24.15
N ALA A 10 -6.18 0.63 -23.46
CA ALA A 10 -4.82 1.05 -23.80
C ALA A 10 -4.02 1.25 -22.51
N THR A 11 -3.37 0.18 -22.03
CA THR A 11 -2.67 0.17 -20.75
C THR A 11 -1.48 1.12 -20.77
N GLU A 12 -0.67 1.07 -21.83
CA GLU A 12 0.54 1.88 -21.99
C GLU A 12 0.19 3.37 -22.03
N ALA A 13 -0.84 3.75 -22.80
CA ALA A 13 -1.30 5.13 -22.89
C ALA A 13 -1.91 5.64 -21.57
N ALA A 14 -2.53 4.75 -20.79
CA ALA A 14 -3.03 5.11 -19.46
C ALA A 14 -1.89 5.31 -18.45
N ILE A 15 -0.90 4.41 -18.45
CA ILE A 15 0.28 4.51 -17.59
C ILE A 15 1.08 5.78 -17.91
N ALA A 16 1.36 6.03 -19.20
CA ALA A 16 2.08 7.23 -19.63
C ALA A 16 1.35 8.50 -19.17
N TYR A 17 0.03 8.57 -19.39
CA TYR A 17 -0.77 9.70 -18.90
C TYR A 17 -0.68 9.89 -17.39
N ILE A 18 -0.76 8.81 -16.60
CA ILE A 18 -0.69 8.91 -15.14
C ILE A 18 0.71 9.36 -14.69
N ASN A 19 1.77 8.83 -15.30
CA ASN A 19 3.14 9.24 -15.04
C ASN A 19 3.38 10.72 -15.35
N ASP A 20 2.89 11.20 -16.50
CA ASP A 20 3.11 12.57 -16.97
C ASP A 20 2.21 13.60 -16.27
N THR A 21 1.19 13.16 -15.53
CA THR A 21 0.23 14.05 -14.86
C THR A 21 0.23 13.85 -13.34
N LEU A 22 -0.41 12.80 -12.85
CA LEU A 22 -0.67 12.58 -11.43
C LEU A 22 0.62 12.27 -10.66
N LEU A 23 1.58 11.62 -11.30
CA LEU A 23 2.83 11.15 -10.67
C LEU A 23 4.05 11.96 -11.10
N ALA A 24 3.88 13.03 -11.88
CA ALA A 24 4.97 13.88 -12.37
C ALA A 24 5.76 14.54 -11.23
N GLN A 25 5.12 14.73 -10.07
CA GLN A 25 5.70 15.31 -8.87
C GLN A 25 6.47 14.32 -7.99
N LEU A 26 6.54 13.04 -8.36
CA LEU A 26 7.30 12.06 -7.60
C LEU A 26 8.80 12.34 -7.72
N PRO A 27 9.59 12.17 -6.64
CA PRO A 27 11.01 12.48 -6.62
C PRO A 27 11.85 11.54 -7.48
N GLN A 28 11.29 10.37 -7.85
CA GLN A 28 11.95 9.35 -8.66
C GLN A 28 10.98 8.88 -9.74
N ALA A 29 11.49 8.77 -10.97
CA ALA A 29 10.74 8.21 -12.08
C ALA A 29 10.35 6.76 -11.77
N LEU A 30 9.08 6.43 -12.03
CA LEU A 30 8.55 5.09 -11.85
C LEU A 30 8.77 4.27 -13.11
N ASN A 31 9.22 3.03 -12.95
CA ASN A 31 9.08 2.04 -14.00
C ASN A 31 7.76 1.30 -13.77
N TRP A 32 6.72 1.69 -14.50
CA TRP A 32 5.39 1.11 -14.34
C TRP A 32 5.01 0.41 -15.64
N VAL A 33 4.91 -0.92 -15.58
CA VAL A 33 4.68 -1.78 -16.74
C VAL A 33 3.23 -2.27 -16.79
N ASP A 34 2.62 -2.57 -15.64
CA ASP A 34 1.21 -2.95 -15.59
C ASP A 34 0.51 -2.49 -14.29
N GLY A 35 -0.81 -2.32 -14.36
CA GLY A 35 -1.62 -1.86 -13.23
C GLY A 35 -1.90 -2.91 -12.14
N SER A 36 -1.56 -4.19 -12.38
CA SER A 36 -1.85 -5.28 -11.44
C SER A 36 -0.71 -5.51 -10.43
N GLY A 37 0.51 -5.12 -10.79
CA GLY A 37 1.72 -5.44 -10.04
C GLY A 37 2.33 -6.81 -10.36
N LEU A 38 1.88 -7.51 -11.41
CA LEU A 38 2.37 -8.86 -11.75
C LEU A 38 3.71 -8.83 -12.49
N SER A 39 3.98 -7.78 -13.26
CA SER A 39 5.27 -7.57 -13.89
C SER A 39 6.33 -7.30 -12.83
N ARG A 40 7.41 -8.08 -12.91
CA ARG A 40 8.63 -7.88 -12.10
C ARG A 40 9.39 -6.62 -12.48
N TYR A 41 9.06 -6.03 -13.61
CA TYR A 41 9.65 -4.77 -14.08
C TYR A 41 8.93 -3.55 -13.50
N ASN A 42 7.84 -3.74 -12.74
CA ASN A 42 7.30 -2.67 -11.91
C ASN A 42 8.33 -2.31 -10.81
N GLN A 43 8.86 -1.10 -10.85
CA GLN A 43 9.83 -0.59 -9.88
C GLN A 43 9.31 0.73 -9.31
N MET A 44 9.02 0.71 -8.01
CA MET A 44 8.58 1.87 -7.24
C MET A 44 9.35 1.90 -5.92
N SER A 45 9.66 3.09 -5.43
CA SER A 45 10.27 3.26 -4.10
C SER A 45 9.18 3.32 -3.01
N PRO A 46 9.51 2.97 -1.75
CA PRO A 46 8.61 3.20 -0.62
C PRO A 46 8.16 4.67 -0.52
N GLN A 47 9.07 5.61 -0.79
CA GLN A 47 8.80 7.05 -0.78
C GLN A 47 7.74 7.42 -1.84
N SER A 48 7.85 6.86 -3.05
CA SER A 48 6.86 7.08 -4.11
C SER A 48 5.46 6.63 -3.69
N ILE A 49 5.35 5.47 -3.02
CA ILE A 49 4.06 4.96 -2.52
C ILE A 49 3.52 5.83 -1.39
N ILE A 50 4.37 6.26 -0.45
CA ILE A 50 3.94 7.16 0.63
C ILE A 50 3.34 8.44 0.06
N LEU A 51 3.96 9.05 -0.95
CA LEU A 51 3.45 10.26 -1.60
C LEU A 51 2.11 10.04 -2.30
N VAL A 52 1.89 8.88 -2.91
CA VAL A 52 0.60 8.55 -3.52
C VAL A 52 -0.48 8.38 -2.45
N LEU A 53 -0.18 7.70 -1.35
CA LEU A 53 -1.11 7.55 -0.23
C LEU A 53 -1.43 8.90 0.43
N ASP A 54 -0.44 9.77 0.58
CA ASP A 54 -0.63 11.12 1.11
C ASP A 54 -1.56 11.96 0.21
N GLN A 55 -1.37 11.89 -1.11
CA GLN A 55 -2.26 12.55 -2.08
C GLN A 55 -3.70 12.03 -2.04
N LEU A 56 -3.93 10.75 -1.70
CA LEU A 56 -5.28 10.24 -1.53
C LEU A 56 -5.96 10.90 -0.33
N LEU A 57 -5.27 10.99 0.80
CA LEU A 57 -5.78 11.65 2.01
C LEU A 57 -5.94 13.16 1.83
N SER A 58 -5.12 13.80 1.00
CA SER A 58 -5.27 15.24 0.71
C SER A 58 -6.48 15.55 -0.18
N ARG A 59 -6.98 14.56 -0.93
CA ARG A 59 -8.01 14.75 -1.96
C ARG A 59 -9.38 14.21 -1.58
N TYR A 60 -9.44 13.19 -0.73
CA TYR A 60 -10.68 12.50 -0.39
C TYR A 60 -10.85 12.37 1.13
N PRO A 61 -12.11 12.25 1.63
CA PRO A 61 -12.36 12.02 3.04
C PRO A 61 -11.66 10.76 3.55
N GLU A 62 -11.12 10.84 4.76
CA GLU A 62 -10.34 9.76 5.40
C GLU A 62 -11.09 8.42 5.37
N GLU A 63 -12.36 8.40 5.79
CA GLU A 63 -13.18 7.18 5.83
C GLU A 63 -13.31 6.51 4.46
N LEU A 64 -13.51 7.30 3.40
CA LEU A 64 -13.56 6.81 2.02
C LEU A 64 -12.21 6.22 1.61
N VAL A 65 -11.12 6.91 1.87
CA VAL A 65 -9.77 6.42 1.54
C VAL A 65 -9.49 5.10 2.26
N LEU A 66 -9.77 4.99 3.56
CA LEU A 66 -9.53 3.77 4.33
C LEU A 66 -10.37 2.59 3.84
N SER A 67 -11.59 2.85 3.35
CA SER A 67 -12.49 1.82 2.80
C SER A 67 -11.94 1.11 1.56
N PHE A 68 -11.00 1.73 0.84
CA PHE A 68 -10.37 1.12 -0.33
C PHE A 68 -9.41 -0.02 0.04
N PHE A 69 -8.99 -0.08 1.30
CA PHE A 69 -7.96 -0.99 1.76
C PHE A 69 -8.53 -2.12 2.63
N PRO A 70 -7.99 -3.34 2.50
CA PRO A 70 -8.20 -4.39 3.48
C PRO A 70 -7.87 -3.90 4.91
N ALA A 71 -8.69 -4.33 5.87
CA ALA A 71 -8.55 -4.01 7.29
C ALA A 71 -7.86 -5.17 8.03
N GLY A 72 -6.81 -4.84 8.78
CA GLY A 72 -6.05 -5.77 9.63
C GLY A 72 -6.97 -6.54 10.58
N GLY A 73 -6.77 -7.85 10.66
CA GLY A 73 -7.58 -8.76 11.48
C GLY A 73 -9.05 -8.92 11.05
N LYS A 74 -9.48 -8.31 9.93
CA LYS A 74 -10.90 -8.29 9.53
C LYS A 74 -11.17 -8.71 8.08
N SER A 75 -10.45 -8.17 7.11
CA SER A 75 -10.83 -8.33 5.69
C SER A 75 -9.66 -8.54 4.74
N GLY A 76 -9.98 -9.03 3.54
CA GLY A 76 -9.03 -9.22 2.45
C GLY A 76 -7.85 -10.12 2.78
N THR A 77 -6.68 -9.76 2.25
CA THR A 77 -5.43 -10.53 2.35
C THR A 77 -4.75 -10.44 3.71
N ILE A 78 -5.15 -9.48 4.55
CA ILE A 78 -4.62 -9.29 5.91
C ILE A 78 -5.64 -9.65 7.00
N LYS A 79 -6.71 -10.37 6.67
CA LYS A 79 -7.74 -10.75 7.65
C LYS A 79 -7.24 -11.56 8.86
N ARG A 80 -6.06 -12.19 8.75
CA ARG A 80 -5.41 -12.98 9.80
C ARG A 80 -4.14 -12.33 10.36
N TRP A 81 -3.87 -11.08 9.97
CA TRP A 81 -2.63 -10.37 10.27
C TRP A 81 -2.94 -8.94 10.71
N TYR A 82 -2.05 -8.34 11.49
CA TYR A 82 -2.11 -6.93 11.88
C TYR A 82 -3.42 -6.56 12.61
N GLY A 83 -3.95 -7.51 13.41
CA GLY A 83 -5.20 -7.35 14.14
C GLY A 83 -5.02 -6.82 15.56
N GLY A 84 -3.82 -7.02 16.13
CA GLY A 84 -3.55 -6.77 17.55
C GLY A 84 -4.34 -7.70 18.48
N ASP A 85 -4.33 -7.36 19.76
CA ASP A 85 -5.02 -8.13 20.81
C ASP A 85 -6.55 -8.12 20.62
N ALA A 86 -7.22 -9.14 21.16
CA ALA A 86 -8.68 -9.25 21.13
C ALA A 86 -9.35 -7.98 21.71
N GLY A 87 -10.28 -7.41 20.95
CA GLY A 87 -10.98 -6.16 21.31
C GLY A 87 -10.28 -4.88 20.84
N THR A 88 -9.08 -4.97 20.25
CA THR A 88 -8.41 -3.80 19.65
C THR A 88 -9.22 -3.29 18.44
N PRO A 89 -9.55 -1.99 18.36
CA PRO A 89 -10.12 -1.41 17.16
C PRO A 89 -9.19 -1.59 15.96
N THR A 90 -9.73 -1.71 14.75
CA THR A 90 -8.90 -1.83 13.55
C THR A 90 -7.97 -0.63 13.43
N TYR A 91 -6.67 -0.90 13.36
CA TYR A 91 -5.66 0.13 13.31
C TYR A 91 -4.76 0.05 12.07
N VAL A 92 -4.82 -1.02 11.28
CA VAL A 92 -4.10 -1.15 10.00
C VAL A 92 -5.08 -1.25 8.84
N PHE A 93 -4.88 -0.41 7.83
CA PHE A 93 -5.61 -0.42 6.57
C PHE A 93 -4.60 -0.43 5.43
N ALA A 94 -4.37 -1.58 4.81
CA ALA A 94 -3.22 -1.72 3.91
C ALA A 94 -3.44 -2.70 2.77
N LYS A 95 -2.75 -2.43 1.65
CA LYS A 95 -2.73 -3.29 0.48
C LYS A 95 -1.48 -4.15 0.50
N THR A 96 -1.67 -5.44 0.26
CA THR A 96 -0.57 -6.40 0.08
C THR A 96 -0.16 -6.50 -1.39
N GLY A 97 1.13 -6.64 -1.62
CA GLY A 97 1.71 -7.15 -2.87
C GLY A 97 2.61 -8.33 -2.56
N SER A 98 2.42 -9.47 -3.23
CA SER A 98 3.24 -10.65 -3.00
C SER A 98 3.56 -11.35 -4.32
N LEU A 99 4.85 -11.55 -4.57
CA LEU A 99 5.39 -12.42 -5.63
C LEU A 99 6.48 -13.31 -5.01
N ARG A 100 7.04 -14.25 -5.78
CA ARG A 100 8.13 -15.09 -5.30
C ARG A 100 9.32 -14.21 -4.87
N HIS A 101 9.72 -14.31 -3.60
CA HIS A 101 10.76 -13.50 -2.93
C HIS A 101 10.47 -11.99 -2.84
N ILE A 102 9.22 -11.56 -3.02
CA ILE A 102 8.80 -10.17 -2.88
C ILE A 102 7.58 -10.12 -1.96
N HIS A 103 7.66 -9.33 -0.90
CA HIS A 103 6.52 -9.03 -0.06
C HIS A 103 6.46 -7.54 0.26
N CYS A 104 5.36 -6.91 -0.09
CA CYS A 104 5.09 -5.51 0.16
C CYS A 104 3.78 -5.34 0.94
N LEU A 105 3.78 -4.38 1.84
CA LEU A 105 2.60 -3.94 2.58
C LEU A 105 2.68 -2.43 2.76
N SER A 106 1.73 -1.71 2.16
CA SER A 106 1.70 -0.26 2.24
C SER A 106 0.27 0.20 2.51
N GLY A 107 0.14 1.25 3.31
CA GLY A 107 -1.16 1.77 3.71
C GLY A 107 -1.07 2.67 4.93
N TYR A 108 -2.10 2.60 5.77
CA TYR A 108 -2.31 3.51 6.89
C TYR A 108 -2.31 2.77 8.23
N LEU A 109 -1.74 3.44 9.24
CA LEU A 109 -1.67 3.02 10.62
C LEU A 109 -2.36 4.06 11.51
N ARG A 110 -3.44 3.69 12.19
CA ARG A 110 -4.09 4.51 13.22
C ARG A 110 -3.35 4.31 14.53
N ALA A 111 -2.74 5.35 15.07
CA ALA A 111 -2.13 5.29 16.39
C ALA A 111 -3.18 5.33 17.52
N LYS A 112 -2.83 4.93 18.74
CA LYS A 112 -3.73 5.02 19.91
C LYS A 112 -4.13 6.46 20.22
N SER A 113 -3.27 7.43 19.91
CA SER A 113 -3.59 8.85 19.96
C SER A 113 -4.71 9.27 18.99
N GLY A 114 -5.10 8.42 18.05
CA GLY A 114 -6.08 8.70 16.99
C GLY A 114 -5.47 9.29 15.73
N LYS A 115 -4.18 9.67 15.76
CA LYS A 115 -3.47 10.18 14.58
C LYS A 115 -3.25 9.08 13.55
N LEU A 116 -3.47 9.41 12.28
CA LEU A 116 -3.21 8.51 11.15
C LEU A 116 -1.78 8.71 10.65
N TYR A 117 -1.10 7.61 10.39
CA TYR A 117 0.24 7.56 9.81
C TYR A 117 0.22 6.76 8.52
N ILE A 118 1.13 7.09 7.61
CA ILE A 118 1.34 6.37 6.35
C ILE A 118 2.60 5.52 6.50
N PHE A 119 2.55 4.27 6.04
CA PHE A 119 3.70 3.38 6.05
C PHE A 119 3.84 2.61 4.74
N SER A 120 5.04 2.12 4.46
CA SER A 120 5.32 1.25 3.31
C SER A 120 6.48 0.32 3.59
N PHE A 121 6.19 -0.98 3.65
CA PHE A 121 7.18 -2.06 3.65
C PHE A 121 7.33 -2.61 2.23
N MET A 122 8.58 -2.72 1.76
CA MET A 122 8.92 -3.34 0.49
C MET A 122 10.13 -4.25 0.67
N HIS A 123 9.87 -5.54 0.85
CA HIS A 123 10.90 -6.55 1.01
C HIS A 123 11.12 -7.26 -0.32
N ASN A 124 12.28 -7.01 -0.92
CA ASN A 124 12.74 -7.66 -2.14
C ASN A 124 13.85 -8.66 -1.82
N ASN A 125 13.86 -9.80 -2.52
CA ASN A 125 14.88 -10.83 -2.41
C ASN A 125 15.11 -11.34 -0.98
N TYR A 126 14.05 -11.45 -0.18
CA TYR A 126 14.17 -11.95 1.19
C TYR A 126 14.38 -13.48 1.17
N PRO A 127 15.35 -14.00 1.95
CA PRO A 127 15.68 -15.43 1.98
C PRO A 127 14.77 -16.23 2.91
N ASP A 128 14.11 -15.55 3.85
CA ASP A 128 13.37 -16.16 4.95
C ASP A 128 11.96 -16.64 4.57
N LYS A 129 11.29 -17.31 5.51
CA LYS A 129 9.88 -17.66 5.37
C LYS A 129 9.02 -16.39 5.44
N LEU A 130 8.02 -16.31 4.58
CA LEU A 130 7.12 -15.15 4.49
C LEU A 130 6.42 -14.86 5.83
N ASP A 131 6.05 -15.89 6.58
CA ASP A 131 5.33 -15.69 7.84
C ASP A 131 6.23 -15.06 8.91
N THR A 132 7.51 -15.43 9.00
CA THR A 132 8.47 -14.79 9.91
C THR A 132 8.64 -13.30 9.59
N LEU A 133 8.69 -12.95 8.30
CA LEU A 133 8.73 -11.55 7.89
C LEU A 133 7.46 -10.79 8.33
N LYS A 134 6.29 -11.40 8.15
CA LYS A 134 5.01 -10.80 8.56
C LYS A 134 4.87 -10.67 10.07
N GLU A 135 5.37 -11.63 10.83
CA GLU A 135 5.41 -11.58 12.30
C GLU A 135 6.22 -10.37 12.79
N GLU A 136 7.40 -10.11 12.21
CA GLU A 136 8.20 -8.93 12.56
C GLU A 136 7.53 -7.62 12.11
N MET A 137 6.92 -7.61 10.92
CA MET A 137 6.13 -6.45 10.46
C MET A 137 4.94 -6.17 11.38
N GLU A 138 4.25 -7.22 11.85
CA GLU A 138 3.11 -7.10 12.77
C GLU A 138 3.56 -6.55 14.12
N ARG A 139 4.63 -7.12 14.68
CA ARG A 139 5.24 -6.62 15.93
C ARG A 139 5.60 -5.14 15.82
N PHE A 140 6.24 -4.72 14.73
CA PHE A 140 6.60 -3.32 14.52
C PHE A 140 5.37 -2.41 14.42
N LEU A 141 4.37 -2.79 13.61
CA LEU A 141 3.15 -2.00 13.43
C LEU A 141 2.34 -1.89 14.73
N GLU A 142 2.28 -2.96 15.51
CA GLU A 142 1.61 -2.96 16.80
C GLU A 142 2.35 -2.08 17.81
N GLU A 143 3.69 -2.11 17.84
CA GLU A 143 4.49 -1.20 18.66
C GLU A 143 4.22 0.26 18.28
N MET A 144 4.25 0.58 16.98
CA MET A 144 3.98 1.94 16.50
C MET A 144 2.54 2.39 16.79
N HIS A 145 1.55 1.50 16.67
CA HIS A 145 0.18 1.78 17.08
C HIS A 145 0.10 2.19 18.57
N LYS A 146 0.82 1.46 19.43
CA LYS A 146 0.81 1.68 20.88
C LYS A 146 1.61 2.93 21.30
N ARG A 147 2.70 3.25 20.59
CA ARG A 147 3.68 4.28 20.98
C ARG A 147 3.39 5.68 20.43
N LEU A 148 2.77 5.77 19.25
CA LEU A 148 2.41 7.04 18.60
C LEU A 148 1.04 7.56 19.08
#